data_AF-A0A7S8HVN8-F1
#
_entry.id   AF-A0A7S8HVN8-F1
#
_cell.length_a   1.000
_cell.length_b   1.000
_cell.length_c   1.000
_cell.angle_alpha   90.00
_cell.angle_beta   90.00
_cell.angle_gamma   90.00
#
_symmetry.space_group_name_H-M   'P 1'
#
loop_
_entity.id
_entity.type
_entity.pdbx_description
1 polymer ?
#
loop_
_entity_poly.entity_id
_entity_poly.type
_entity_poly.pdbx_seq_one_letter_code
_entity_poly.pdbx_strand_id
1 'polypeptide(L)' 'MPWQSSHAPMLACIDSTWVTAAGKDFLWLPPECRNGEVAVSGSTVAIGCRSGRVLVLGISMSEVEQWTDITTEKMRVS' A
#
# COMPACT_ATOMS: atom_id res chain seq x y z
N MET A 1 -24.64 -17.09 5.43
CA MET A 1 -23.78 -16.22 6.26
C MET A 1 -22.90 -15.41 5.33
N PRO A 2 -23.11 -14.10 5.17
CA PRO A 2 -22.22 -13.32 4.32
C PRO A 2 -20.94 -13.03 5.11
N TRP A 3 -19.84 -13.66 4.72
CA TRP A 3 -18.50 -13.33 5.22
C TRP A 3 -18.18 -11.91 4.74
N GLN A 4 -18.53 -10.92 5.56
CA GLN A 4 -18.06 -9.55 5.39
C GLN A 4 -16.56 -9.56 5.63
N SER A 5 -15.81 -9.75 4.55
CA SER A 5 -14.37 -9.62 4.49
C SER A 5 -14.02 -8.14 4.63
N SER A 6 -14.10 -7.60 5.84
CA SER A 6 -13.89 -6.18 6.12
C SER A 6 -12.44 -5.71 6.03
N HIS A 7 -11.51 -6.51 5.55
CA HIS A 7 -10.14 -6.05 5.27
C HIS A 7 -9.66 -6.70 3.98
N ALA A 8 -10.04 -6.12 2.84
CA ALA A 8 -9.15 -6.19 1.69
C ALA A 8 -7.78 -5.68 2.16
N PRO A 9 -6.65 -6.30 1.75
CA PRO A 9 -5.35 -5.80 2.14
C PRO A 9 -5.27 -4.34 1.72
N MET A 10 -5.24 -3.44 2.70
CA MET A 10 -5.16 -2.01 2.44
C MET A 10 -3.90 -1.70 1.64
N LEU A 11 -2.86 -2.53 1.76
CA LEU A 11 -1.64 -2.40 0.99
C LEU A 11 -1.59 -3.41 -0.16
N ALA A 12 -1.16 -2.94 -1.33
CA ALA A 12 -0.80 -3.80 -2.43
C ALA A 12 0.49 -3.29 -3.08
N CYS A 13 1.10 -4.12 -3.93
CA CYS A 13 2.16 -3.67 -4.82
C CYS A 13 1.68 -3.83 -6.27
N ILE A 14 1.69 -2.74 -7.03
CA ILE A 14 1.26 -2.71 -8.43
C ILE A 14 2.50 -2.59 -9.31
N ASP A 15 2.54 -3.45 -10.33
CA ASP A 15 3.58 -3.48 -11.37
C ASP A 15 5.01 -3.51 -10.83
N SER A 16 5.20 -4.06 -9.63
CA SER A 16 6.49 -4.09 -8.91
C SER A 16 7.14 -2.71 -8.77
N THR A 17 6.37 -1.64 -8.86
CA THR A 17 6.88 -0.27 -9.00
C THR A 17 6.24 0.67 -7.99
N TRP A 18 4.98 0.43 -7.64
CA TRP A 18 4.26 1.17 -6.63
C TRP A 18 3.90 0.28 -5.45
N VAL A 19 4.07 0.79 -4.25
CA VAL A 19 3.27 0.36 -3.10
C VAL A 19 2.02 1.23 -3.07
N THR A 20 0.86 0.61 -3.07
CA THR A 20 -0.42 1.29 -2.99
C THR A 20 -1.06 1.07 -1.63
N ALA A 21 -1.75 2.10 -1.13
CA ALA A 21 -2.53 2.06 0.10
C ALA A 21 -3.97 2.48 -0.21
N ALA A 22 -4.95 1.64 0.14
CA ALA A 22 -6.37 1.82 -0.16
C ALA A 22 -6.64 2.12 -1.66
N GLY A 23 -5.86 1.51 -2.56
CA GLY A 23 -5.97 1.72 -4.01
C GLY A 23 -5.37 3.04 -4.53
N LYS A 24 -4.66 3.79 -3.69
CA LYS A 24 -3.90 4.99 -4.09
C LYS A 24 -2.41 4.72 -4.08
N ASP A 25 -1.69 5.31 -5.02
CA ASP A 25 -0.23 5.26 -5.07
C ASP A 25 0.37 5.93 -3.82
N PHE A 26 1.10 5.15 -3.02
CA PHE A 26 1.64 5.61 -1.74
C PHE A 26 3.15 5.80 -1.80
N LEU A 27 3.89 4.81 -2.31
CA LEU A 27 5.34 4.88 -2.41
C LEU A 27 5.84 4.36 -3.75
N TRP A 28 6.63 5.19 -4.41
CA TRP A 28 7.38 4.81 -5.61
C TRP A 28 8.66 4.06 -5.24
N LEU A 29 8.84 2.88 -5.83
CA LEU A 29 9.99 2.05 -5.53
C LEU A 29 11.25 2.49 -6.30
N PRO A 30 12.42 2.49 -5.63
CA PRO A 30 13.68 2.70 -6.31
C PRO A 30 13.93 1.58 -7.33
N PRO A 31 14.65 1.86 -8.44
CA PRO A 31 14.83 0.92 -9.54
C PRO A 31 15.41 -0.43 -9.11
N GLU A 32 16.27 -0.44 -8.09
CA GLU A 32 16.91 -1.65 -7.55
C GLU A 32 15.94 -2.66 -6.94
N CYS A 33 14.77 -2.20 -6.48
CA CYS A 33 13.73 -3.04 -5.90
C CYS A 33 12.53 -3.23 -6.84
N ARG A 34 12.60 -2.70 -8.06
CA ARG A 34 11.63 -3.01 -9.11
C ARG A 34 11.86 -4.41 -9.67
N ASN A 35 10.78 -5.04 -10.14
CA ASN A 35 10.77 -6.44 -10.56
C ASN A 35 11.26 -7.42 -9.47
N GLY A 36 11.16 -7.02 -8.21
CA GLY A 36 11.40 -7.87 -7.05
C GLY A 36 10.19 -8.73 -6.69
N GLU A 37 10.42 -9.73 -5.84
CA GLU A 37 9.34 -10.48 -5.18
C GLU A 37 8.74 -9.60 -4.08
N VAL A 38 7.41 -9.58 -3.95
CA VAL A 38 6.72 -8.74 -2.96
C VAL A 38 5.82 -9.60 -2.08
N ALA A 39 5.94 -9.42 -0.77
CA ALA A 39 5.03 -10.00 0.21
C ALA A 39 4.37 -8.87 1.02
N VAL A 40 3.05 -8.95 1.17
CA VAL A 40 2.28 -8.01 1.99
C VAL A 40 1.65 -8.76 3.14
N SER A 41 1.80 -8.23 4.36
CA SER A 41 1.18 -8.77 5.57
C SER A 41 0.64 -7.62 6.43
N GLY A 42 -0.68 -7.48 6.47
CA GLY A 42 -1.35 -6.41 7.20
C GLY A 42 -0.90 -5.02 6.72
N SER A 43 -0.18 -4.32 7.59
CA SER A 43 0.40 -2.99 7.35
C SER A 43 1.87 -3.00 6.90
N THR A 44 2.43 -4.19 6.66
CA THR A 44 3.85 -4.37 6.32
C THR A 44 4.00 -4.86 4.88
N VAL A 45 4.95 -4.28 4.16
CA VAL A 45 5.34 -4.68 2.80
C VAL A 45 6.82 -5.05 2.80
N ALA A 46 7.13 -6.25 2.33
CA ALA A 46 8.49 -6.73 2.12
C ALA A 46 8.75 -6.90 0.62
N ILE A 47 9.88 -6.37 0.15
CA ILE A 47 10.27 -6.40 -1.27
C ILE A 47 11.67 -7.00 -1.37
N GLY A 48 11.78 -8.13 -2.04
CA GLY A 48 13.06 -8.76 -2.40
C GLY A 48 13.64 -8.12 -3.64
N CYS A 49 14.76 -7.43 -3.50
CA CYS A 49 15.45 -6.75 -4.60
C CYS A 49 16.40 -7.74 -5.30
N ARG A 50 16.66 -7.58 -6.61
CA ARG A 50 17.50 -8.54 -7.38
C ARG A 50 18.94 -8.66 -6.89
N SER A 51 19.39 -7.72 -6.07
CA SER A 51 20.69 -7.74 -5.40
C SER A 51 20.78 -8.72 -4.22
N GLY A 52 19.66 -9.36 -3.83
CA GLY A 52 19.57 -10.21 -2.63
C GLY A 52 19.26 -9.44 -1.35
N ARG A 53 19.08 -8.11 -1.42
CA ARG A 53 18.60 -7.29 -0.31
C ARG A 53 17.08 -7.35 -0.18
N VAL A 54 16.57 -7.18 1.03
CA VAL A 54 15.13 -7.08 1.29
C VAL A 54 14.82 -5.72 1.89
N LEU A 55 13.90 -5.00 1.27
CA LEU A 55 13.34 -3.76 1.79
C LEU A 55 12.05 -4.09 2.54
N VAL A 56 11.99 -3.76 3.84
CA VAL A 56 10.80 -3.97 4.68
C VAL A 56 10.25 -2.62 5.10
N LEU A 57 8.99 -2.37 4.80
CA LEU A 57 8.28 -1.14 5.13
C LEU A 57 7.10 -1.44 6.05
N GLY A 58 7.07 -0.81 7.22
CA GLY A 58 5.88 -0.74 8.05
C GLY A 58 5.14 0.56 7.76
N ILE A 59 3.87 0.47 7.36
CA ILE A 59 3.04 1.63 7.03
C ILE A 59 1.99 1.81 8.13
N SER A 60 2.07 2.91 8.88
CA SER A 60 1.03 3.23 9.86
C SER A 60 -0.23 3.70 9.15
N MET A 61 -1.35 2.99 9.34
CA MET A 61 -2.63 3.34 8.72
C MET A 61 -3.32 4.54 9.37
N SER A 62 -2.85 4.98 10.55
CA SER A 62 -3.40 6.15 11.27
C SER A 62 -3.32 7.45 10.47
N GLU A 63 -2.43 7.52 9.46
CA GLU A 63 -2.24 8.69 8.59
C GLU A 63 -2.94 8.53 7.22
N VAL A 64 -3.20 7.29 6.80
CA VAL A 64 -3.91 7.00 5.53
C VAL A 64 -5.41 7.33 5.65
N GLU A 65 -6.00 7.13 6.82
CA GLU A 65 -7.39 7.51 7.12
C GLU A 65 -7.59 9.04 7.01
N GLN A 66 -6.60 9.85 7.42
CA GLN A 66 -6.66 11.31 7.29
C GLN A 66 -6.67 11.75 5.82
N TRP A 67 -5.97 11.05 4.91
CA TRP A 67 -6.03 11.38 3.48
C TRP A 67 -7.41 11.06 2.89
N THR A 68 -8.02 9.93 3.25
CA THR A 68 -9.33 9.58 2.69
C THR A 68 -10.42 10.55 3.12
N ASP A 69 -10.33 11.12 4.34
CA ASP A 69 -11.32 12.05 4.88
C ASP A 69 -11.29 13.42 4.18
N ILE A 70 -10.11 14.00 3.93
CA ILE A 70 -9.98 15.27 3.17
C ILE A 70 -10.53 15.18 1.73
N THR A 71 -10.51 14.00 1.10
CA THR A 71 -11.10 13.83 -0.24
C THR A 71 -12.62 13.63 -0.23
N THR A 72 -13.19 13.18 0.89
CA THR A 72 -14.63 12.96 1.03
C THR A 72 -15.37 14.22 1.51
N GLU A 73 -14.72 15.09 2.28
CA GLU A 73 -15.31 16.39 2.68
C GLU A 73 -15.43 17.36 1.48
N LYS A 74 -14.44 17.36 0.56
CA LYS A 74 -14.48 18.24 -0.62
C LYS A 74 -15.60 17.94 -1.62
N MET A 75 -16.22 16.76 -1.54
CA MET A 75 -17.26 16.32 -2.48
C MET A 75 -18.68 16.45 -1.89
N ARG A 76 -18.84 16.88 -0.63
CA ARG A 76 -20.14 17.14 0.00
C ARG A 76 -20.56 18.61 0.03
N VAL A 77 -19.69 19.52 -0.40
CA VAL A 77 -19.94 20.99 -0.39
C VAL A 77 -19.90 21.58 -1.80
N SER A 78 -20.60 20.96 -2.76
CA SER A 78 -20.87 21.58 -4.07
C SER A 78 -22.23 21.18 -4.59
#